data_AF-A0A379F286-F1
#
_entry.id   AF-A0A379F286-F1
#
_cell.length_a   1.000
_cell.length_b   1.000
_cell.length_c   1.000
_cell.angle_alpha   90.00
_cell.angle_beta   90.00
_cell.angle_gamma   90.00
#
_symmetry.space_group_name_H-M   'P 1'
#
loop_
_entity.id
_entity.type
_entity.pdbx_description
1 polymer ?
#
loop_
_entity_poly.entity_id
_entity_poly.type
_entity_poly.pdbx_seq_one_letter_code
_entity_poly.pdbx_strand_id
1 'polypeptide(L)'
;MKRYYRYLFLLLTLFFTIQVSAQTTIWRDIHKVKKKETIFGIAKDYGISIQELIDANPEMKQEGYELKKGNWIFVPYAKGNDKKYVPDSPNNINDKKPVIANTTTNAIRIGVMLPLHREDGDGLRMVEYYRGILLALEQMKQEGINTDVHAWNVPKDADIKTTLLDKNAPTLDIIFGPLYSNQVKPLGDFCQRNNIKMVIPFSIESKEVDTNPYIFQVYQDNNRLNRKAIACFFERFQKTHHPIFINCNDIDSQVGLFTNGLRKQLELAKIHYNITNLNTPQVDFAKQFSTSQPNVVIINSEKSPYLNKVFEKLDLLRKANPNINISMYGYNEWFMYQDYNINNYFKYDVYIPSTYYYNKAAKRTEALEKQYINKYDEPMKDSYIPRFAIVGYDQAQFFIRGIKNKGKNFKGTSTEVNYVPLQTRYNFEHIGNGGYINNHFQLVHFKPNKTMENLVY
;
A
#
# COMPACT_ATOMS: atom_id res chain seq x y z
N MET A 1 -32.58 -68.08 -33.25
CA MET A 1 -32.01 -67.63 -31.95
C MET A 1 -30.56 -67.15 -32.04
N LYS A 2 -29.53 -68.03 -32.17
CA LYS A 2 -28.10 -67.69 -31.90
C LYS A 2 -27.48 -66.44 -32.59
N ARG A 3 -27.97 -65.96 -33.75
CA ARG A 3 -27.47 -64.71 -34.37
C ARG A 3 -28.02 -63.42 -33.72
N TYR A 4 -29.28 -63.40 -33.31
CA TYR A 4 -29.89 -62.17 -32.75
C TYR A 4 -29.21 -61.74 -31.45
N TYR A 5 -28.87 -62.70 -30.58
CA TYR A 5 -28.12 -62.44 -29.35
C TYR A 5 -26.71 -61.87 -29.59
N ARG A 6 -26.05 -62.12 -30.73
CA ARG A 6 -24.75 -61.49 -31.03
C ARG A 6 -24.88 -60.00 -31.35
N TYR A 7 -25.90 -59.61 -32.11
CA TYR A 7 -26.17 -58.20 -32.38
C TYR A 7 -26.73 -57.49 -31.14
N LEU A 8 -27.56 -58.17 -30.34
CA LEU A 8 -28.03 -57.66 -29.05
C LEU A 8 -26.85 -57.44 -28.07
N PHE A 9 -25.89 -58.38 -27.99
CA PHE A 9 -24.68 -58.18 -27.19
C PHE A 9 -23.85 -57.00 -27.71
N LEU A 10 -23.63 -56.89 -29.03
CA LEU A 10 -22.90 -55.75 -29.62
C LEU A 10 -23.55 -54.40 -29.29
N LEU A 11 -24.88 -54.34 -29.31
CA LEU A 11 -25.65 -53.14 -28.93
C LEU A 11 -25.58 -52.85 -27.41
N LEU A 12 -25.62 -53.87 -26.55
CA LEU A 12 -25.41 -53.68 -25.10
C LEU A 12 -23.96 -53.27 -24.77
N THR A 13 -22.95 -53.81 -25.46
CA THR A 13 -21.55 -53.41 -25.26
C THR A 13 -21.28 -51.98 -25.72
N LEU A 14 -22.10 -51.42 -26.62
CA LEU A 14 -22.02 -50.02 -27.03
C LEU A 14 -22.52 -49.04 -25.95
N PHE A 15 -23.27 -49.53 -24.94
CA PHE A 15 -23.74 -48.74 -23.79
C PHE A 15 -22.90 -48.91 -22.52
N PHE A 16 -21.81 -49.71 -22.58
CA PHE A 16 -20.82 -49.79 -21.50
C PHE A 16 -19.59 -48.92 -21.78
N THR A 17 -19.82 -47.69 -22.28
CA THR A 17 -18.82 -46.63 -22.15
C THR A 17 -18.57 -46.37 -20.67
N ILE A 18 -17.43 -46.81 -20.17
CA ILE A 18 -17.00 -46.51 -18.81
C ILE A 18 -16.95 -44.99 -18.68
N GLN A 19 -17.90 -44.40 -17.95
CA GLN A 19 -17.77 -43.04 -17.47
C GLN A 19 -16.65 -43.03 -16.44
N VAL A 20 -15.42 -42.91 -16.92
CA VAL A 20 -14.35 -42.32 -16.13
C VAL A 20 -14.81 -40.89 -15.87
N SER A 21 -15.46 -40.71 -14.72
CA SER A 21 -15.71 -39.40 -14.12
C SER A 21 -14.36 -38.84 -13.70
N ALA A 22 -13.58 -38.41 -14.69
CA ALA A 22 -12.51 -37.47 -14.54
C ALA A 22 -13.15 -36.18 -14.04
N GLN A 23 -13.32 -36.11 -12.71
CA GLN A 23 -13.54 -34.85 -12.03
C GLN A 23 -12.39 -33.97 -12.48
N THR A 24 -12.69 -32.95 -13.27
CA THR A 24 -11.74 -31.89 -13.61
C THR A 24 -11.48 -31.15 -12.30
N THR A 25 -10.51 -31.63 -11.53
CA THR A 25 -10.20 -31.09 -10.21
C THR A 25 -9.73 -29.65 -10.40
N ILE A 26 -10.66 -28.71 -10.20
CA ILE A 26 -10.39 -27.30 -10.45
C ILE A 26 -9.45 -26.84 -9.34
N TRP A 27 -8.16 -26.78 -9.65
CA TRP A 27 -7.16 -26.26 -8.74
C TRP A 27 -7.29 -24.73 -8.69
N ARG A 28 -7.27 -24.19 -7.48
CA ARG A 28 -7.26 -22.75 -7.23
C ARG A 28 -5.87 -22.16 -7.50
N ASP A 29 -4.82 -22.91 -7.21
CA ASP A 29 -3.42 -22.50 -7.36
C ASP A 29 -2.50 -23.75 -7.43
N ILE A 30 -1.27 -23.56 -7.91
CA ILE A 30 -0.18 -24.55 -7.79
C ILE A 30 0.95 -23.88 -7.01
N HIS A 31 1.06 -24.24 -5.74
CA HIS A 31 1.89 -23.54 -4.78
C HIS A 31 3.32 -24.10 -4.74
N LYS A 32 4.33 -23.22 -4.82
CA LYS A 32 5.74 -23.60 -4.61
C LYS A 32 6.19 -23.38 -3.17
N VAL A 33 6.45 -24.48 -2.46
CA VAL A 33 6.86 -24.51 -1.05
C VAL A 33 8.14 -23.70 -0.82
N LYS A 34 8.08 -22.72 0.08
CA LYS A 34 9.20 -21.87 0.49
C LYS A 34 9.90 -22.44 1.72
N LYS A 35 10.97 -21.77 2.18
CA LYS A 35 11.78 -22.24 3.32
C LYS A 35 11.01 -21.96 4.63
N LYS A 36 10.81 -23.01 5.46
CA LYS A 36 10.03 -23.01 6.72
C LYS A 36 8.49 -22.95 6.58
N GLU A 37 7.92 -23.16 5.40
CA GLU A 37 6.47 -23.40 5.29
C GLU A 37 6.12 -24.83 5.72
N THR A 38 4.89 -25.05 6.18
CA THR A 38 4.38 -26.34 6.66
C THR A 38 3.00 -26.60 6.06
N ILE A 39 2.56 -27.86 6.05
CA ILE A 39 1.23 -28.25 5.51
C ILE A 39 0.10 -27.47 6.22
N PHE A 40 0.19 -27.30 7.55
CA PHE A 40 -0.72 -26.43 8.32
C PHE A 40 -0.68 -24.97 7.86
N GLY A 41 0.52 -24.39 7.68
CA GLY A 41 0.67 -23.01 7.24
C GLY A 41 0.05 -22.77 5.88
N ILE A 42 0.34 -23.64 4.91
CA ILE A 42 -0.18 -23.51 3.54
C ILE A 42 -1.69 -23.73 3.52
N ALA A 43 -2.22 -24.76 4.21
CA ALA A 43 -3.67 -24.96 4.30
C ALA A 43 -4.38 -23.72 4.87
N LYS A 44 -3.82 -23.12 5.94
CA LYS A 44 -4.31 -21.88 6.54
C LYS A 44 -4.25 -20.68 5.59
N ASP A 45 -3.13 -20.46 4.91
CA ASP A 45 -2.91 -19.31 4.01
C ASP A 45 -3.86 -19.35 2.80
N TYR A 46 -4.21 -20.55 2.33
CA TYR A 46 -5.23 -20.74 1.30
C TYR A 46 -6.65 -20.87 1.87
N GLY A 47 -6.83 -20.97 3.19
CA GLY A 47 -8.15 -21.03 3.84
C GLY A 47 -8.90 -22.36 3.63
N ILE A 48 -8.16 -23.44 3.43
CA ILE A 48 -8.65 -24.83 3.31
C ILE A 48 -8.27 -25.63 4.56
N SER A 49 -8.88 -26.79 4.75
CA SER A 49 -8.44 -27.76 5.75
C SER A 49 -7.11 -28.44 5.33
N ILE A 50 -6.38 -28.97 6.32
CA ILE A 50 -5.21 -29.84 6.06
C ILE A 50 -5.65 -31.06 5.24
N GLN A 51 -6.83 -31.62 5.53
CA GLN A 51 -7.35 -32.79 4.84
C GLN A 51 -7.60 -32.52 3.35
N GLU A 52 -8.24 -31.39 2.99
CA GLU A 52 -8.38 -30.97 1.58
C GLU A 52 -7.02 -30.80 0.87
N LEU A 53 -5.99 -30.29 1.57
CA LEU A 53 -4.65 -30.15 0.99
C LEU A 53 -3.95 -31.51 0.80
N ILE A 54 -4.14 -32.46 1.71
CA ILE A 54 -3.59 -33.82 1.63
C ILE A 54 -4.35 -34.68 0.60
N ASP A 55 -5.66 -34.48 0.46
CA ASP A 55 -6.47 -35.14 -0.58
C ASP A 55 -6.17 -34.59 -1.99
N ALA A 56 -5.74 -33.34 -2.08
CA ALA A 56 -5.23 -32.73 -3.32
C ALA A 56 -3.84 -33.21 -3.74
N ASN A 57 -3.04 -33.74 -2.80
CA ASN A 57 -1.64 -34.12 -3.02
C ASN A 57 -1.39 -35.53 -2.42
N PRO A 58 -1.79 -36.62 -3.10
CA PRO A 58 -1.76 -37.97 -2.55
C PRO A 58 -0.39 -38.45 -2.07
N GLU A 59 0.71 -37.87 -2.57
CA GLU A 59 2.06 -38.12 -2.08
C GLU A 59 2.25 -37.74 -0.60
N MET A 60 1.48 -36.77 -0.08
CA MET A 60 1.48 -36.39 1.34
C MET A 60 0.98 -37.50 2.27
N LYS A 61 0.36 -38.56 1.73
CA LYS A 61 -0.14 -39.72 2.47
C LYS A 61 0.90 -40.83 2.62
N GLN A 62 2.10 -40.66 2.04
CA GLN A 62 3.19 -41.63 2.18
C GLN A 62 3.78 -41.56 3.60
N GLU A 63 4.06 -42.72 4.18
CA GLU A 63 4.65 -42.81 5.52
C GLU A 63 6.05 -42.18 5.53
N GLY A 64 6.29 -41.24 6.45
CA GLY A 64 7.52 -40.44 6.47
C GLY A 64 7.60 -39.30 5.45
N TYR A 65 6.48 -38.89 4.83
CA TYR A 65 6.47 -37.71 3.95
C TYR A 65 6.86 -36.42 4.69
N GLU A 66 7.88 -35.72 4.16
CA GLU A 66 8.28 -34.39 4.59
C GLU A 66 8.10 -33.37 3.45
N LEU A 67 7.45 -32.25 3.76
CA LEU A 67 7.24 -31.15 2.83
C LEU A 67 8.55 -30.37 2.59
N LYS A 68 9.17 -30.50 1.41
CA LYS A 68 10.50 -29.94 1.13
C LYS A 68 10.44 -28.64 0.32
N LYS A 69 11.32 -27.68 0.67
CA LYS A 69 11.44 -26.40 -0.03
C LYS A 69 11.67 -26.63 -1.52
N GLY A 70 10.78 -26.08 -2.35
CA GLY A 70 10.85 -26.13 -3.80
C GLY A 70 9.94 -27.18 -4.45
N ASN A 71 9.28 -28.05 -3.66
CA ASN A 71 8.15 -28.84 -4.16
C ASN A 71 7.04 -27.92 -4.67
N TRP A 72 6.29 -28.40 -5.65
CA TRP A 72 5.03 -27.82 -6.10
C TRP A 72 3.89 -28.70 -5.59
N ILE A 73 2.85 -28.10 -5.05
CA ILE A 73 1.68 -28.80 -4.52
C ILE A 73 0.39 -28.12 -5.02
N PHE A 74 -0.61 -28.92 -5.34
CA PHE A 74 -1.89 -28.48 -5.85
C PHE A 74 -2.78 -27.98 -4.72
N VAL A 75 -3.42 -26.82 -4.91
CA VAL A 75 -4.31 -26.24 -3.92
C VAL A 75 -5.74 -26.23 -4.46
N PRO A 76 -6.71 -26.91 -3.81
CA PRO A 76 -8.11 -26.89 -4.24
C PRO A 76 -8.82 -25.59 -3.85
N TYR A 77 -10.02 -25.38 -4.39
CA TYR A 77 -10.98 -24.45 -3.77
C TYR A 77 -11.55 -25.07 -2.50
N ALA A 78 -11.74 -24.26 -1.45
CA ALA A 78 -12.36 -24.69 -0.20
C ALA A 78 -13.80 -25.17 -0.45
N LYS A 79 -14.12 -26.39 -0.02
CA LYS A 79 -15.48 -26.94 -0.11
C LYS A 79 -16.34 -26.34 1.00
N GLY A 80 -17.36 -25.56 0.63
CA GLY A 80 -18.09 -24.67 1.55
C GLY A 80 -18.87 -25.31 2.71
N ASN A 81 -18.86 -26.64 2.85
CA ASN A 81 -19.61 -27.38 3.87
C ASN A 81 -18.74 -28.12 4.90
N ASP A 82 -17.42 -28.24 4.69
CA ASP A 82 -16.55 -28.96 5.63
C ASP A 82 -16.10 -28.05 6.79
N LYS A 83 -16.09 -28.59 8.01
CA LYS A 83 -15.86 -27.79 9.23
C LYS A 83 -14.41 -27.30 9.29
N LYS A 84 -14.24 -25.98 9.37
CA LYS A 84 -12.94 -25.35 9.64
C LYS A 84 -12.35 -25.88 10.95
N TYR A 85 -11.04 -26.15 10.94
CA TYR A 85 -10.30 -26.76 12.03
C TYR A 85 -10.47 -26.01 13.37
N VAL A 86 -10.83 -26.78 14.41
CA VAL A 86 -10.86 -26.38 15.82
C VAL A 86 -9.99 -27.40 16.58
N PRO A 87 -9.09 -26.99 17.50
CA PRO A 87 -8.33 -27.94 18.32
C PRO A 87 -9.22 -28.57 19.40
N ASP A 88 -9.07 -29.87 19.64
CA ASP A 88 -9.77 -30.57 20.72
C ASP A 88 -9.27 -30.18 22.12
N SER A 89 -10.19 -30.12 23.08
CA SER A 89 -9.91 -30.02 24.52
C SER A 89 -10.23 -31.36 25.20
N PRO A 90 -9.34 -31.88 26.08
CA PRO A 90 -9.71 -32.95 26.99
C PRO A 90 -10.47 -32.37 28.21
N ASN A 91 -11.75 -32.72 28.35
CA ASN A 91 -12.45 -32.72 29.64
C ASN A 91 -11.90 -33.87 30.51
N ASN A 92 -11.96 -33.92 31.85
CA ASN A 92 -12.69 -33.16 32.88
C ASN A 92 -11.84 -33.21 34.22
N ILE A 93 -12.23 -33.00 35.49
CA ILE A 93 -13.52 -32.85 36.20
C ILE A 93 -13.36 -32.11 37.56
N ASN A 94 -14.44 -31.47 38.03
CA ASN A 94 -14.82 -31.07 39.41
C ASN A 94 -13.97 -30.15 40.34
N ASP A 95 -14.74 -29.34 41.09
CA ASP A 95 -14.54 -28.84 42.46
C ASP A 95 -13.37 -27.90 42.85
N LYS A 96 -13.60 -26.57 42.73
CA LYS A 96 -13.94 -25.69 43.89
C LYS A 96 -14.02 -24.19 43.58
N LYS A 97 -15.16 -23.58 43.98
CA LYS A 97 -15.42 -22.14 44.28
C LYS A 97 -15.14 -21.08 43.18
N PRO A 98 -15.86 -19.94 43.20
CA PRO A 98 -15.67 -18.88 42.21
C PRO A 98 -14.42 -18.06 42.52
N VAL A 99 -13.37 -18.24 41.70
CA VAL A 99 -12.32 -17.23 41.57
C VAL A 99 -12.81 -16.18 40.58
N ILE A 100 -12.86 -14.91 40.99
CA ILE A 100 -13.20 -13.79 40.10
C ILE A 100 -12.01 -13.57 39.16
N ALA A 101 -12.02 -14.26 38.03
CA ALA A 101 -11.05 -14.06 36.96
C ALA A 101 -11.35 -12.72 36.27
N ASN A 102 -10.68 -11.65 36.73
CA ASN A 102 -10.69 -10.35 36.07
C ASN A 102 -10.00 -10.44 34.69
N THR A 103 -10.69 -10.97 33.69
CA THR A 103 -10.32 -10.82 32.29
C THR A 103 -10.60 -9.38 31.86
N THR A 104 -9.73 -8.46 32.29
CA THR A 104 -9.60 -7.15 31.67
C THR A 104 -9.15 -7.36 30.23
N THR A 105 -10.10 -7.42 29.31
CA THR A 105 -9.86 -7.49 27.87
C THR A 105 -9.26 -6.16 27.43
N ASN A 106 -7.95 -6.01 27.65
CA ASN A 106 -7.26 -4.72 27.63
C ASN A 106 -7.32 -4.13 26.21
N ALA A 107 -8.28 -3.23 26.02
CA ALA A 107 -8.58 -2.59 24.76
C ALA A 107 -7.56 -1.48 24.49
N ILE A 108 -7.18 -1.29 23.23
CA ILE A 108 -6.28 -0.19 22.86
C ILE A 108 -7.11 1.08 22.80
N ARG A 109 -6.70 2.10 23.56
CA ARG A 109 -7.42 3.38 23.70
C ARG A 109 -6.86 4.38 22.71
N ILE A 110 -7.71 4.83 21.79
CA ILE A 110 -7.35 5.58 20.59
C ILE A 110 -7.99 6.95 20.63
N GLY A 111 -7.18 7.99 20.56
CA GLY A 111 -7.62 9.36 20.34
C GLY A 111 -7.58 9.75 18.87
N VAL A 112 -8.55 10.55 18.43
CA VAL A 112 -8.48 11.32 17.18
C VAL A 112 -8.71 12.78 17.52
N MET A 113 -7.70 13.62 17.29
CA MET A 113 -7.72 15.06 17.61
C MET A 113 -7.41 15.84 16.33
N LEU A 114 -8.46 16.11 15.56
CA LEU A 114 -8.41 16.67 14.21
C LEU A 114 -9.61 17.62 14.02
N PRO A 115 -9.58 18.53 13.04
CA PRO A 115 -10.78 19.26 12.65
C PRO A 115 -11.82 18.29 12.05
N LEU A 116 -12.78 17.83 12.84
CA LEU A 116 -13.81 16.85 12.47
C LEU A 116 -15.16 17.55 12.22
N HIS A 117 -15.22 18.34 11.15
CA HIS A 117 -16.36 19.15 10.71
C HIS A 117 -16.58 19.01 9.19
N ARG A 118 -17.61 19.65 8.60
CA ARG A 118 -17.91 19.58 7.16
C ARG A 118 -17.96 20.96 6.47
N GLU A 119 -17.33 21.96 7.07
CA GLU A 119 -17.48 23.38 6.67
C GLU A 119 -16.48 23.77 5.57
N ASP A 120 -15.32 23.12 5.50
CA ASP A 120 -14.26 23.41 4.54
C ASP A 120 -13.52 22.15 4.05
N GLY A 121 -12.47 22.36 3.25
CA GLY A 121 -11.64 21.30 2.69
C GLY A 121 -10.73 20.58 3.70
N ASP A 122 -10.47 21.12 4.89
CA ASP A 122 -9.75 20.41 5.95
C ASP A 122 -10.69 19.47 6.68
N GLY A 123 -11.85 19.98 7.13
CA GLY A 123 -12.88 19.21 7.79
C GLY A 123 -13.34 18.01 6.97
N LEU A 124 -13.68 18.23 5.69
CA LEU A 124 -14.10 17.14 4.79
C LEU A 124 -13.03 16.05 4.63
N ARG A 125 -11.75 16.43 4.52
CA ARG A 125 -10.63 15.48 4.43
C ARG A 125 -10.41 14.70 5.73
N MET A 126 -10.52 15.35 6.88
CA MET A 126 -10.34 14.70 8.18
C MET A 126 -11.53 13.81 8.57
N VAL A 127 -12.76 14.18 8.19
CA VAL A 127 -13.94 13.30 8.34
C VAL A 127 -13.82 12.06 7.45
N GLU A 128 -13.34 12.20 6.21
CA GLU A 128 -13.04 11.04 5.36
C GLU A 128 -11.94 10.15 5.97
N TYR A 129 -10.84 10.75 6.46
CA TYR A 129 -9.78 10.04 7.16
C TYR A 129 -10.27 9.30 8.42
N TYR A 130 -11.10 9.93 9.25
CA TYR A 130 -11.64 9.31 10.46
C TYR A 130 -12.62 8.17 10.15
N ARG A 131 -13.48 8.34 9.14
CA ARG A 131 -14.27 7.21 8.57
C ARG A 131 -13.36 6.05 8.17
N GLY A 132 -12.21 6.34 7.55
CA GLY A 132 -11.16 5.36 7.25
C GLY A 132 -10.65 4.58 8.45
N ILE A 133 -10.31 5.28 9.55
CA ILE A 133 -9.93 4.66 10.83
C ILE A 133 -11.05 3.72 11.30
N LEU A 134 -12.31 4.19 11.34
CA LEU A 134 -13.43 3.41 11.87
C LEU A 134 -13.65 2.08 11.11
N LEU A 135 -13.45 2.05 9.79
CA LEU A 135 -13.53 0.80 9.00
C LEU A 135 -12.41 -0.19 9.35
N ALA A 136 -11.20 0.30 9.64
CA ALA A 136 -10.09 -0.55 10.10
C ALA A 136 -10.35 -1.13 11.49
N LEU A 137 -10.92 -0.33 12.40
CA LEU A 137 -11.27 -0.76 13.75
C LEU A 137 -12.45 -1.74 13.75
N GLU A 138 -13.42 -1.57 12.84
CA GLU A 138 -14.50 -2.54 12.62
C GLU A 138 -13.98 -3.91 12.16
N GLN A 139 -12.98 -3.94 11.27
CA GLN A 139 -12.32 -5.20 10.90
C GLN A 139 -11.52 -5.79 12.06
N MET A 140 -10.76 -4.97 12.80
CA MET A 140 -10.01 -5.42 13.99
C MET A 140 -10.90 -6.06 15.04
N LYS A 141 -12.10 -5.52 15.27
CA LYS A 141 -13.09 -6.09 16.18
C LYS A 141 -13.54 -7.48 15.73
N GLN A 142 -13.71 -7.72 14.44
CA GLN A 142 -14.01 -9.05 13.87
C GLN A 142 -12.83 -10.03 14.04
N GLU A 143 -11.61 -9.52 14.09
CA GLU A 143 -10.38 -10.27 14.38
C GLU A 143 -10.08 -10.44 15.90
N GLY A 144 -10.98 -9.99 16.79
CA GLY A 144 -10.81 -10.10 18.24
C GLY A 144 -9.89 -9.05 18.89
N ILE A 145 -9.52 -8.00 18.16
CA ILE A 145 -8.77 -6.86 18.69
C ILE A 145 -9.77 -5.81 19.19
N ASN A 146 -9.98 -5.76 20.51
CA ASN A 146 -10.82 -4.74 21.14
C ASN A 146 -10.11 -3.38 21.18
N THR A 147 -10.85 -2.32 20.86
CA THR A 147 -10.39 -0.93 20.86
C THR A 147 -11.44 -0.01 21.47
N ASP A 148 -10.98 0.98 22.22
CA ASP A 148 -11.79 2.09 22.75
C ASP A 148 -11.40 3.37 21.99
N VAL A 149 -12.36 4.21 21.60
CA VAL A 149 -12.15 5.27 20.60
C VAL A 149 -12.82 6.57 21.04
N HIS A 150 -11.99 7.58 21.24
CA HIS A 150 -12.40 8.93 21.63
C HIS A 150 -11.99 9.90 20.50
N ALA A 151 -12.92 10.73 20.04
CA ALA A 151 -12.70 11.65 18.93
C ALA A 151 -13.19 13.04 19.30
N TRP A 152 -12.33 14.03 19.12
CA TRP A 152 -12.62 15.43 19.40
C TRP A 152 -12.43 16.26 18.12
N ASN A 153 -13.40 17.12 17.83
CA ASN A 153 -13.21 18.17 16.84
C ASN A 153 -12.25 19.23 17.41
N VAL A 154 -11.12 19.44 16.76
CA VAL A 154 -10.11 20.45 17.13
C VAL A 154 -9.97 21.43 15.96
N PRO A 155 -10.70 22.56 15.97
CA PRO A 155 -10.56 23.62 14.97
C PRO A 155 -9.15 24.20 14.93
N LYS A 156 -8.78 24.75 13.77
CA LYS A 156 -7.44 25.33 13.50
C LYS A 156 -6.94 26.32 14.54
N ASP A 157 -7.80 27.25 14.92
CA ASP A 157 -7.46 28.39 15.79
C ASP A 157 -7.78 28.12 17.28
N ALA A 158 -8.17 26.89 17.63
CA ALA A 158 -8.41 26.49 19.01
C ALA A 158 -7.10 26.25 19.78
N ASP A 159 -7.04 26.68 21.04
CA ASP A 159 -6.02 26.18 21.97
C ASP A 159 -6.36 24.73 22.36
N ILE A 160 -5.72 23.77 21.69
CA ILE A 160 -5.89 22.33 21.90
C ILE A 160 -5.70 21.91 23.38
N LYS A 161 -5.03 22.72 24.21
CA LYS A 161 -4.98 22.50 25.68
C LYS A 161 -6.36 22.37 26.31
N THR A 162 -7.38 23.04 25.77
CA THR A 162 -8.78 22.92 26.23
C THR A 162 -9.35 21.53 26.00
N THR A 163 -9.11 20.93 24.83
CA THR A 163 -9.43 19.53 24.51
C THR A 163 -8.68 18.56 25.43
N LEU A 164 -7.43 18.88 25.78
CA LEU A 164 -6.57 18.06 26.64
C LEU A 164 -6.96 18.09 28.14
N LEU A 165 -8.00 18.85 28.52
CA LEU A 165 -8.65 18.77 29.84
C LEU A 165 -9.67 17.62 29.93
N ASP A 166 -10.03 16.97 28.81
CA ASP A 166 -10.94 15.82 28.83
C ASP A 166 -10.34 14.67 29.65
N LYS A 167 -11.11 14.15 30.61
CA LYS A 167 -10.70 13.07 31.53
C LYS A 167 -10.25 11.79 30.83
N ASN A 168 -10.67 11.54 29.59
CA ASN A 168 -10.30 10.38 28.81
C ASN A 168 -8.96 10.59 28.08
N ALA A 169 -8.62 11.83 27.69
CA ALA A 169 -7.42 12.16 26.93
C ALA A 169 -6.08 11.67 27.56
N PRO A 170 -5.82 11.80 28.88
CA PRO A 170 -4.58 11.29 29.49
C PRO A 170 -4.56 9.76 29.64
N THR A 171 -5.67 9.07 29.34
CA THR A 171 -5.77 7.61 29.46
C THR A 171 -5.41 6.88 28.16
N LEU A 172 -5.21 7.58 27.05
CA LEU A 172 -5.06 6.96 25.73
C LEU A 172 -3.71 6.26 25.55
N ASP A 173 -3.64 5.25 24.69
CA ASP A 173 -2.40 4.60 24.30
C ASP A 173 -1.76 5.26 23.05
N ILE A 174 -2.61 5.86 22.21
CA ILE A 174 -2.26 6.54 20.97
C ILE A 174 -3.22 7.68 20.65
N ILE A 175 -2.72 8.78 20.07
CA ILE A 175 -3.53 9.87 19.48
C ILE A 175 -3.10 10.07 18.02
N PHE A 176 -4.06 10.11 17.10
CA PHE A 176 -3.87 10.61 15.74
C PHE A 176 -4.22 12.10 15.67
N GLY A 177 -3.23 12.95 15.37
CA GLY A 177 -3.37 14.40 15.30
C GLY A 177 -2.07 15.14 15.64
N PRO A 178 -2.05 16.48 15.53
CA PRO A 178 -3.12 17.34 15.01
C PRO A 178 -3.09 17.40 13.46
N LEU A 179 -3.77 18.38 12.86
CA LEU A 179 -3.55 18.79 11.47
C LEU A 179 -2.66 20.05 11.35
N TYR A 180 -2.49 20.83 12.42
CA TYR A 180 -1.92 22.19 12.35
C TYR A 180 -0.66 22.39 13.22
N SER A 181 0.35 23.09 12.68
CA SER A 181 1.66 23.27 13.34
C SER A 181 1.61 23.87 14.75
N ASN A 182 0.72 24.86 14.97
CA ASN A 182 0.49 25.50 16.27
C ASN A 182 0.05 24.50 17.37
N GLN A 183 -0.61 23.41 16.98
CA GLN A 183 -1.13 22.39 17.89
C GLN A 183 -0.12 21.26 18.15
N VAL A 184 0.94 21.11 17.32
CA VAL A 184 1.87 19.97 17.41
C VAL A 184 2.61 19.97 18.74
N LYS A 185 3.18 21.10 19.15
CA LYS A 185 3.92 21.18 20.41
C LYS A 185 3.06 20.90 21.66
N PRO A 186 1.94 21.60 21.91
CA PRO A 186 1.13 21.33 23.11
C PRO A 186 0.57 19.90 23.16
N LEU A 187 0.26 19.27 22.01
CA LEU A 187 -0.09 17.85 21.97
C LEU A 187 1.11 16.94 22.25
N GLY A 188 2.29 17.23 21.67
CA GLY A 188 3.52 16.48 21.91
C GLY A 188 3.95 16.52 23.38
N ASP A 189 3.92 17.69 24.00
CA ASP A 189 4.22 17.90 25.42
C ASP A 189 3.23 17.14 26.32
N PHE A 190 1.97 17.00 25.90
CA PHE A 190 0.96 16.21 26.60
C PHE A 190 1.18 14.70 26.43
N CYS A 191 1.40 14.24 25.19
CA CYS A 191 1.65 12.84 24.87
C CYS A 191 2.90 12.31 25.57
N GLN A 192 3.99 13.08 25.58
CA GLN A 192 5.22 12.73 26.29
C GLN A 192 5.01 12.58 27.80
N ARG A 193 4.30 13.51 28.44
CA ARG A 193 4.00 13.44 29.89
C ARG A 193 3.11 12.26 30.28
N ASN A 194 2.16 11.89 29.41
CA ASN A 194 1.21 10.80 29.67
C ASN A 194 1.64 9.44 29.04
N ASN A 195 2.83 9.35 28.43
CA ASN A 195 3.34 8.15 27.75
C ASN A 195 2.43 7.69 26.58
N ILE A 196 1.81 8.62 25.87
CA ILE A 196 0.90 8.37 24.72
C ILE A 196 1.72 8.44 23.43
N LYS A 197 1.52 7.52 22.47
CA LYS A 197 2.14 7.66 21.13
C LYS A 197 1.35 8.68 20.31
N MET A 198 2.02 9.68 19.77
CA MET A 198 1.41 10.72 18.94
C MET A 198 1.72 10.46 17.48
N VAL A 199 0.71 10.23 16.65
CA VAL A 199 0.86 10.09 15.20
C VAL A 199 0.43 11.38 14.54
N ILE A 200 1.38 12.10 13.95
CA ILE A 200 1.08 13.23 13.08
C ILE A 200 0.73 12.65 11.70
N PRO A 201 -0.55 12.65 11.29
CA PRO A 201 -1.01 11.77 10.22
C PRO A 201 -0.79 12.32 8.82
N PHE A 202 -0.40 13.60 8.69
CA PHE A 202 -0.24 14.35 7.43
C PHE A 202 1.04 15.20 7.41
N SER A 203 1.31 15.87 6.29
CA SER A 203 2.41 16.83 6.16
C SER A 203 2.16 18.05 7.04
N ILE A 204 2.93 18.18 8.12
CA ILE A 204 2.98 19.39 8.95
C ILE A 204 4.45 19.80 9.07
N GLU A 205 4.75 21.07 8.84
CA GLU A 205 6.07 21.61 9.16
C GLU A 205 6.18 21.80 10.68
N SER A 206 6.95 20.93 11.32
CA SER A 206 7.27 20.95 12.75
C SER A 206 8.60 20.26 13.03
N LYS A 207 9.37 20.79 13.98
CA LYS A 207 10.63 20.21 14.47
C LYS A 207 10.47 19.42 15.78
N GLU A 208 9.25 19.32 16.32
CA GLU A 208 9.03 18.58 17.57
C GLU A 208 9.37 17.08 17.44
N VAL A 209 9.35 16.52 16.21
CA VAL A 209 9.81 15.14 15.97
C VAL A 209 11.33 14.99 16.09
N ASP A 210 12.13 16.07 16.03
CA ASP A 210 13.58 16.02 16.25
C ASP A 210 13.95 15.91 17.74
N THR A 211 12.99 16.14 18.65
CA THR A 211 13.21 16.26 20.11
C THR A 211 12.26 15.43 20.97
N ASN A 212 11.09 15.02 20.48
CA ASN A 212 10.07 14.30 21.26
C ASN A 212 9.94 12.83 20.84
N PRO A 213 10.41 11.86 21.68
CA PRO A 213 10.44 10.43 21.33
C PRO A 213 9.08 9.73 21.24
N TYR A 214 7.98 10.45 21.50
CA TYR A 214 6.61 9.92 21.38
C TYR A 214 5.95 10.25 20.05
N ILE A 215 6.55 11.12 19.22
CA ILE A 215 6.00 11.54 17.93
C ILE A 215 6.38 10.56 16.81
N PHE A 216 5.38 10.22 15.98
CA PHE A 216 5.49 9.48 14.74
C PHE A 216 5.00 10.38 13.59
N GLN A 217 5.93 10.93 12.82
CA GLN A 217 5.66 11.80 11.68
C GLN A 217 5.50 10.95 10.40
N VAL A 218 4.27 10.90 9.86
CA VAL A 218 3.94 10.00 8.74
C VAL A 218 4.50 10.46 7.40
N TYR A 219 4.60 11.77 7.19
CA TYR A 219 5.07 12.38 5.94
C TYR A 219 6.49 12.92 6.09
N GLN A 220 7.33 12.61 5.10
CA GLN A 220 8.72 13.07 5.01
C GLN A 220 8.79 14.50 4.46
N ASP A 221 9.87 15.22 4.75
CA ASP A 221 10.18 16.48 4.10
C ASP A 221 10.50 16.28 2.60
N ASN A 222 10.22 17.31 1.80
CA ASN A 222 10.45 17.27 0.35
C ASN A 222 11.93 17.06 -0.01
N ASN A 223 12.90 17.43 0.85
CA ASN A 223 14.31 17.20 0.56
C ASN A 223 14.74 15.75 0.80
N ARG A 224 14.15 15.03 1.76
CA ARG A 224 14.33 13.57 1.93
C ARG A 224 13.68 12.80 0.79
N LEU A 225 12.48 13.20 0.34
CA LEU A 225 11.83 12.61 -0.83
C LEU A 225 12.67 12.84 -2.12
N ASN A 226 13.07 14.09 -2.38
CA ASN A 226 13.85 14.43 -3.58
C ASN A 226 15.21 13.72 -3.60
N ARG A 227 15.90 13.58 -2.46
CA ARG A 227 17.16 12.80 -2.37
C ARG A 227 16.96 11.33 -2.76
N LYS A 228 15.87 10.69 -2.33
CA LYS A 228 15.54 9.31 -2.72
C LYS A 228 15.17 9.19 -4.19
N ALA A 229 14.36 10.12 -4.70
CA ALA A 229 14.01 10.16 -6.13
C ALA A 229 15.27 10.30 -7.01
N ILE A 230 16.23 11.16 -6.63
CA ILE A 230 17.50 11.30 -7.34
C ILE A 230 18.34 10.01 -7.24
N ALA A 231 18.48 9.41 -6.06
CA ALA A 231 19.22 8.16 -5.89
C ALA A 231 18.60 6.99 -6.71
N CYS A 232 17.28 6.88 -6.70
CA CYS A 232 16.51 5.90 -7.46
C CYS A 232 16.61 6.12 -8.99
N PHE A 233 16.60 7.37 -9.45
CA PHE A 233 16.91 7.70 -10.84
C PHE A 233 18.32 7.22 -11.21
N PHE A 234 19.32 7.54 -10.38
CA PHE A 234 20.70 7.16 -10.64
C PHE A 234 20.86 5.63 -10.74
N GLU A 235 20.33 4.87 -9.78
CA GLU A 235 20.38 3.41 -9.78
C GLU A 235 19.95 2.78 -11.12
N ARG A 236 18.91 3.33 -11.75
CA ARG A 236 18.26 2.76 -12.94
C ARG A 236 18.84 3.27 -14.25
N PHE A 237 19.07 4.58 -14.35
CA PHE A 237 19.30 5.25 -15.63
C PHE A 237 20.76 5.62 -15.88
N GLN A 238 21.58 5.81 -14.84
CA GLN A 238 22.93 6.41 -14.95
C GLN A 238 23.92 5.66 -15.88
N LYS A 239 23.65 4.38 -16.18
CA LYS A 239 24.51 3.50 -16.99
C LYS A 239 23.92 3.12 -18.35
N THR A 240 22.68 3.52 -18.63
CA THR A 240 21.84 2.87 -19.65
C THR A 240 20.96 3.83 -20.46
N HIS A 241 20.69 5.04 -19.95
CA HIS A 241 19.80 6.00 -20.60
C HIS A 241 20.42 7.40 -20.67
N HIS A 242 20.14 8.11 -21.76
CA HIS A 242 20.45 9.52 -21.93
C HIS A 242 19.39 10.39 -21.25
N PRO A 243 19.73 11.25 -20.25
CA PRO A 243 18.74 12.12 -19.61
C PRO A 243 18.37 13.32 -20.49
N ILE A 244 17.07 13.56 -20.66
CA ILE A 244 16.51 14.68 -21.42
C ILE A 244 15.63 15.53 -20.50
N PHE A 245 16.00 16.80 -20.31
CA PHE A 245 15.18 17.76 -19.56
C PHE A 245 14.33 18.60 -20.50
N ILE A 246 13.00 18.50 -20.39
CA ILE A 246 12.07 19.35 -21.15
C ILE A 246 11.60 20.49 -20.25
N ASN A 247 11.87 21.73 -20.65
CA ASN A 247 11.28 22.92 -20.05
C ASN A 247 9.87 23.16 -20.61
N CYS A 248 8.87 23.02 -19.76
CA CYS A 248 7.45 23.24 -20.03
C CYS A 248 7.04 24.72 -20.01
N ASN A 249 7.89 25.61 -19.49
CA ASN A 249 7.60 27.03 -19.18
C ASN A 249 6.56 27.25 -18.07
N ASP A 250 6.39 26.26 -17.18
CA ASP A 250 5.52 26.34 -16.01
C ASP A 250 6.20 27.12 -14.88
N ILE A 251 5.91 28.41 -14.76
CA ILE A 251 6.53 29.29 -13.75
C ILE A 251 6.10 28.96 -12.31
N ASP A 252 4.91 28.38 -12.13
CA ASP A 252 4.35 28.03 -10.83
C ASP A 252 4.63 26.56 -10.44
N SER A 253 5.60 25.92 -11.09
CA SER A 253 5.96 24.51 -10.90
C SER A 253 6.66 24.27 -9.56
N GLN A 254 6.23 23.23 -8.83
CA GLN A 254 6.79 22.90 -7.52
C GLN A 254 7.98 21.92 -7.60
N VAL A 255 8.22 21.29 -8.76
CA VAL A 255 9.29 20.27 -8.95
C VAL A 255 10.68 20.87 -9.25
N GLY A 256 10.85 22.18 -9.09
CA GLY A 256 12.13 22.87 -9.29
C GLY A 256 13.26 22.34 -8.41
N LEU A 257 12.99 21.99 -7.14
CA LEU A 257 14.00 21.43 -6.23
C LEU A 257 14.52 20.07 -6.71
N PHE A 258 13.63 19.20 -7.19
CA PHE A 258 14.03 17.89 -7.76
C PHE A 258 14.83 18.07 -9.04
N THR A 259 14.31 18.81 -10.02
CA THR A 259 14.95 18.94 -11.35
C THR A 259 16.30 19.64 -11.29
N ASN A 260 16.47 20.64 -10.42
CA ASN A 260 17.76 21.28 -10.18
C ASN A 260 18.72 20.36 -9.40
N GLY A 261 18.22 19.64 -8.39
CA GLY A 261 19.00 18.67 -7.63
C GLY A 261 19.53 17.53 -8.50
N LEU A 262 18.70 17.00 -9.40
CA LEU A 262 19.07 15.92 -10.32
C LEU A 262 20.16 16.37 -11.30
N ARG A 263 19.99 17.52 -11.97
CA ARG A 263 21.00 18.08 -12.90
C ARG A 263 22.35 18.29 -12.21
N LYS A 264 22.35 18.85 -10.99
CA LYS A 264 23.57 19.02 -10.19
C LYS A 264 24.27 17.68 -9.89
N GLN A 265 23.54 16.60 -9.62
CA GLN A 265 24.17 15.29 -9.44
C GLN A 265 24.70 14.71 -10.76
N LEU A 266 24.01 14.91 -11.88
CA LEU A 266 24.48 14.48 -13.21
C LEU A 266 25.79 15.19 -13.59
N GLU A 267 25.87 16.50 -13.35
CA GLU A 267 27.08 17.33 -13.52
C GLU A 267 28.25 16.80 -12.68
N LEU A 268 28.03 16.55 -11.37
CA LEU A 268 29.04 16.00 -10.45
C LEU A 268 29.50 14.60 -10.88
N ALA A 269 28.59 13.77 -11.40
CA ALA A 269 28.88 12.44 -11.94
C ALA A 269 29.47 12.46 -13.37
N LYS A 270 29.60 13.63 -14.00
CA LYS A 270 30.01 13.83 -15.41
C LYS A 270 29.12 13.11 -16.44
N ILE A 271 27.86 12.87 -16.07
CA ILE A 271 26.85 12.27 -16.95
C ILE A 271 26.27 13.38 -17.82
N HIS A 272 26.43 13.23 -19.14
CA HIS A 272 25.91 14.18 -20.11
C HIS A 272 24.38 14.08 -20.17
N TYR A 273 23.72 15.22 -20.34
CA TYR A 273 22.27 15.33 -20.51
C TYR A 273 21.96 16.48 -21.48
N ASN A 274 20.79 16.44 -22.14
CA ASN A 274 20.33 17.55 -22.97
C ASN A 274 19.18 18.32 -22.29
N ILE A 275 19.06 19.61 -22.63
CA ILE A 275 17.91 20.45 -22.27
C ILE A 275 17.19 20.86 -23.56
N THR A 276 15.86 20.85 -23.55
CA THR A 276 15.01 21.32 -24.64
C THR A 276 13.80 22.07 -24.09
N ASN A 277 12.99 22.68 -24.96
CA ASN A 277 11.78 23.38 -24.57
C ASN A 277 10.54 22.79 -25.25
N LEU A 278 9.40 22.87 -24.57
CA LEU A 278 8.09 22.51 -25.12
C LEU A 278 7.76 23.31 -26.40
N ASN A 279 8.27 24.53 -26.52
CA ASN A 279 8.08 25.42 -27.67
C ASN A 279 9.15 25.25 -28.79
N THR A 280 10.22 24.46 -28.58
CA THR A 280 11.26 24.23 -29.61
C THR A 280 10.66 23.56 -30.86
N PRO A 281 10.99 23.99 -32.10
CA PRO A 281 10.51 23.32 -33.32
C PRO A 281 10.82 21.82 -33.33
N GLN A 282 9.92 21.01 -33.89
CA GLN A 282 10.00 19.54 -33.74
C GLN A 282 11.31 18.92 -34.26
N VAL A 283 11.89 19.49 -35.32
CA VAL A 283 13.18 19.08 -35.88
C VAL A 283 14.32 19.31 -34.89
N ASP A 284 14.34 20.43 -34.19
CA ASP A 284 15.40 20.79 -33.23
C ASP A 284 15.19 20.17 -31.85
N PHE A 285 13.94 19.86 -31.49
CA PHE A 285 13.59 19.02 -30.36
C PHE A 285 14.11 17.59 -30.56
N ALA A 286 13.92 17.01 -31.75
CA ALA A 286 14.39 15.65 -32.07
C ALA A 286 15.92 15.52 -31.94
N LYS A 287 16.69 16.53 -32.35
CA LYS A 287 18.17 16.58 -32.25
C LYS A 287 18.70 16.47 -30.82
N GLN A 288 17.87 16.66 -29.79
CA GLN A 288 18.30 16.58 -28.39
C GLN A 288 18.31 15.14 -27.84
N PHE A 289 17.63 14.22 -28.50
CA PHE A 289 17.51 12.83 -28.06
C PHE A 289 18.63 11.98 -28.68
N SER A 290 19.11 10.99 -27.93
CA SER A 290 20.03 9.98 -28.47
C SER A 290 19.29 8.98 -29.36
N THR A 291 19.93 8.63 -30.48
CA THR A 291 19.55 7.53 -31.36
C THR A 291 20.38 6.26 -31.12
N SER A 292 21.45 6.34 -30.30
CA SER A 292 22.38 5.23 -30.02
C SER A 292 22.16 4.56 -28.66
N GLN A 293 21.45 5.21 -27.75
CA GLN A 293 21.03 4.64 -26.46
C GLN A 293 19.60 5.08 -26.10
N PRO A 294 18.87 4.33 -25.26
CA PRO A 294 17.58 4.76 -24.71
C PRO A 294 17.63 6.15 -24.08
N ASN A 295 16.49 6.83 -24.03
CA ASN A 295 16.37 8.16 -23.42
C ASN A 295 15.46 8.08 -22.18
N VAL A 296 15.78 8.85 -21.14
CA VAL A 296 14.87 9.08 -20.01
C VAL A 296 14.52 10.56 -19.93
N VAL A 297 13.23 10.86 -20.08
CA VAL A 297 12.71 12.24 -20.10
C VAL A 297 12.28 12.66 -18.70
N ILE A 298 12.70 13.85 -18.30
CA ILE A 298 12.30 14.55 -17.07
C ILE A 298 11.71 15.89 -17.50
N ILE A 299 10.57 16.28 -16.94
CA ILE A 299 9.91 17.55 -17.27
C ILE A 299 9.84 18.44 -16.03
N ASN A 300 9.95 19.76 -16.17
CA ASN A 300 9.89 20.68 -15.02
C ASN A 300 8.46 21.12 -14.68
N SER A 301 7.47 20.23 -14.79
CA SER A 301 6.10 20.47 -14.31
C SER A 301 5.44 19.18 -13.85
N GLU A 302 4.78 19.25 -12.70
CA GLU A 302 3.94 18.20 -12.15
C GLU A 302 2.52 18.15 -12.78
N LYS A 303 2.13 19.14 -13.60
CA LYS A 303 0.73 19.42 -13.93
C LYS A 303 0.29 18.85 -15.28
N SER A 304 -0.94 18.30 -15.31
CA SER A 304 -1.55 17.66 -16.50
C SER A 304 -1.45 18.44 -17.82
N PRO A 305 -1.73 19.76 -17.88
CA PRO A 305 -1.72 20.49 -19.16
C PRO A 305 -0.35 20.56 -19.83
N TYR A 306 0.74 20.48 -19.06
CA TYR A 306 2.10 20.43 -19.60
C TYR A 306 2.53 19.00 -19.93
N LEU A 307 2.17 18.04 -19.07
CA LEU A 307 2.41 16.62 -19.30
C LEU A 307 1.76 16.12 -20.60
N ASN A 308 0.53 16.52 -20.89
CA ASN A 308 -0.20 16.14 -22.11
C ASN A 308 0.49 16.68 -23.37
N LYS A 309 0.88 17.97 -23.38
CA LYS A 309 1.64 18.59 -24.47
C LYS A 309 3.02 17.93 -24.68
N VAL A 310 3.64 17.42 -23.61
CA VAL A 310 4.86 16.61 -23.74
C VAL A 310 4.55 15.28 -24.43
N PHE A 311 3.50 14.55 -24.04
CA PHE A 311 3.10 13.32 -24.73
C PHE A 311 2.82 13.56 -26.22
N GLU A 312 2.08 14.61 -26.58
CA GLU A 312 1.83 15.02 -27.97
C GLU A 312 3.15 15.23 -28.76
N LYS A 313 4.14 15.87 -28.12
CA LYS A 313 5.43 16.17 -28.74
C LYS A 313 6.34 14.94 -28.87
N LEU A 314 6.29 14.03 -27.90
CA LEU A 314 6.95 12.73 -27.96
C LEU A 314 6.28 11.80 -28.98
N ASP A 315 4.97 11.93 -29.20
CA ASP A 315 4.22 11.20 -30.24
C ASP A 315 4.69 11.60 -31.64
N LEU A 316 4.83 12.90 -31.90
CA LEU A 316 5.42 13.41 -33.14
C LEU A 316 6.88 12.95 -33.30
N LEU A 317 7.66 12.86 -32.21
CA LEU A 317 9.05 12.41 -32.23
C LEU A 317 9.17 10.92 -32.61
N ARG A 318 8.33 10.05 -32.01
CA ARG A 318 8.27 8.62 -32.31
C ARG A 318 7.70 8.33 -33.69
N LYS A 319 6.75 9.14 -34.18
CA LYS A 319 6.23 9.04 -35.55
C LYS A 319 7.33 9.31 -36.60
N ALA A 320 8.24 10.24 -36.32
CA ALA A 320 9.40 10.51 -37.16
C ALA A 320 10.57 9.52 -36.97
N ASN A 321 10.70 8.94 -35.76
CA ASN A 321 11.81 8.05 -35.39
C ASN A 321 11.28 6.78 -34.70
N PRO A 322 10.73 5.78 -35.43
CA PRO A 322 10.01 4.65 -34.81
C PRO A 322 10.83 3.83 -33.80
N ASN A 323 12.15 3.78 -33.97
CA ASN A 323 13.08 3.00 -33.13
C ASN A 323 13.53 3.75 -31.85
N ILE A 324 13.11 5.00 -31.63
CA ILE A 324 13.55 5.76 -30.46
C ILE A 324 12.91 5.19 -29.18
N ASN A 325 13.76 4.77 -28.24
CA ASN A 325 13.32 4.31 -26.92
C ASN A 325 13.30 5.50 -25.94
N ILE A 326 12.17 5.67 -25.25
CA ILE A 326 11.88 6.80 -24.37
C ILE A 326 11.12 6.28 -23.14
N SER A 327 11.78 6.35 -21.99
CA SER A 327 11.18 6.26 -20.67
C SER A 327 10.91 7.67 -20.10
N MET A 328 10.08 7.80 -19.08
CA MET A 328 9.86 9.08 -18.38
C MET A 328 9.98 8.91 -16.85
N TYR A 329 10.59 9.89 -16.19
CA TYR A 329 10.68 9.96 -14.73
C TYR A 329 9.87 11.15 -14.21
N GLY A 330 8.85 10.85 -13.39
CA GLY A 330 7.76 11.77 -13.06
C GLY A 330 7.58 12.05 -11.57
N TYR A 331 6.33 12.34 -11.19
CA TYR A 331 5.97 12.91 -9.89
C TYR A 331 4.67 12.31 -9.33
N ASN A 332 4.45 12.43 -8.01
CA ASN A 332 3.27 11.92 -7.30
C ASN A 332 1.96 12.40 -7.92
N GLU A 333 1.93 13.65 -8.33
CA GLU A 333 0.78 14.38 -8.86
C GLU A 333 0.25 13.74 -10.14
N TRP A 334 1.09 13.00 -10.88
CA TRP A 334 0.68 12.27 -12.07
C TRP A 334 -0.29 11.12 -11.76
N PHE A 335 -0.37 10.64 -10.52
CA PHE A 335 -1.44 9.72 -10.12
C PHE A 335 -2.83 10.37 -10.22
N MET A 336 -2.97 11.70 -10.08
CA MET A 336 -4.26 12.40 -10.25
C MET A 336 -4.76 12.33 -11.70
N TYR A 337 -3.85 12.13 -12.64
CA TYR A 337 -4.14 12.10 -14.07
C TYR A 337 -4.05 10.68 -14.65
N GLN A 338 -3.79 9.67 -13.80
CA GLN A 338 -3.56 8.28 -14.22
C GLN A 338 -4.72 7.76 -15.07
N ASP A 339 -5.97 7.85 -14.61
CA ASP A 339 -7.11 7.27 -15.33
C ASP A 339 -7.32 7.88 -16.74
N TYR A 340 -6.88 9.13 -16.95
CA TYR A 340 -6.90 9.80 -18.26
C TYR A 340 -5.67 9.46 -19.12
N ASN A 341 -4.48 9.35 -18.50
CA ASN A 341 -3.20 9.20 -19.19
C ASN A 341 -2.59 7.79 -19.16
N ILE A 342 -3.26 6.78 -18.60
CA ILE A 342 -2.70 5.43 -18.38
C ILE A 342 -2.12 4.80 -19.67
N ASN A 343 -2.74 5.05 -20.83
CA ASN A 343 -2.22 4.59 -22.12
C ASN A 343 -0.89 5.27 -22.48
N ASN A 344 -0.73 6.56 -22.19
CA ASN A 344 0.54 7.28 -22.34
C ASN A 344 1.58 6.79 -21.32
N TYR A 345 1.16 6.48 -20.08
CA TYR A 345 2.08 6.01 -19.03
C TYR A 345 2.72 4.67 -19.39
N PHE A 346 1.94 3.72 -19.92
CA PHE A 346 2.49 2.48 -20.47
C PHE A 346 3.32 2.74 -21.74
N LYS A 347 2.86 3.59 -22.65
CA LYS A 347 3.53 3.88 -23.94
C LYS A 347 4.94 4.48 -23.76
N TYR A 348 5.15 5.26 -22.71
CA TYR A 348 6.38 6.00 -22.41
C TYR A 348 7.13 5.48 -21.17
N ASP A 349 6.92 4.22 -20.80
CA ASP A 349 7.66 3.51 -19.73
C ASP A 349 7.81 4.41 -18.49
N VAL A 350 6.69 4.90 -17.95
CA VAL A 350 6.66 5.92 -16.91
C VAL A 350 7.06 5.33 -15.55
N TYR A 351 7.96 6.02 -14.86
CA TYR A 351 8.37 5.74 -13.48
C TYR A 351 7.97 6.91 -12.57
N ILE A 352 7.23 6.64 -11.50
CA ILE A 352 6.82 7.65 -10.50
C ILE A 352 7.43 7.31 -9.13
N PRO A 353 8.37 8.13 -8.61
CA PRO A 353 8.89 8.01 -7.25
C PRO A 353 7.85 8.51 -6.24
N SER A 354 7.58 7.73 -5.19
CA SER A 354 6.47 8.02 -4.27
C SER A 354 6.65 7.48 -2.86
N THR A 355 5.80 7.95 -1.95
CA THR A 355 5.58 7.41 -0.60
C THR A 355 4.25 6.62 -0.50
N TYR A 356 3.42 6.60 -1.53
CA TYR A 356 2.12 5.90 -1.56
C TYR A 356 1.80 5.40 -2.98
N TYR A 357 0.80 4.54 -3.13
CA TYR A 357 0.24 4.16 -4.43
C TYR A 357 -1.16 3.57 -4.28
N TYR A 358 -2.18 4.32 -4.73
CA TYR A 358 -3.56 3.86 -4.75
C TYR A 358 -3.78 2.87 -5.91
N ASN A 359 -3.77 1.57 -5.61
CA ASN A 359 -4.07 0.53 -6.59
C ASN A 359 -5.59 0.30 -6.70
N LYS A 360 -6.24 1.10 -7.55
CA LYS A 360 -7.67 1.01 -7.91
C LYS A 360 -8.10 -0.38 -8.42
N ALA A 361 -7.20 -1.12 -9.07
CA ALA A 361 -7.48 -2.44 -9.64
C ALA A 361 -7.33 -3.60 -8.65
N ALA A 362 -6.87 -3.35 -7.41
CA ALA A 362 -6.74 -4.40 -6.40
C ALA A 362 -8.09 -4.69 -5.73
N LYS A 363 -8.53 -5.97 -5.75
CA LYS A 363 -9.81 -6.42 -5.16
C LYS A 363 -10.01 -6.01 -3.69
N ARG A 364 -8.95 -5.81 -2.92
CA ARG A 364 -9.03 -5.32 -1.53
C ARG A 364 -9.33 -3.82 -1.45
N THR A 365 -8.84 -3.02 -2.39
CA THR A 365 -9.19 -1.60 -2.54
C THR A 365 -10.66 -1.47 -2.92
N GLU A 366 -11.08 -2.19 -3.97
CA GLU A 366 -12.47 -2.26 -4.44
C GLU A 366 -13.44 -2.69 -3.32
N ALA A 367 -13.06 -3.67 -2.50
CA ALA A 367 -13.84 -4.10 -1.35
C ALA A 367 -13.97 -3.03 -0.27
N LEU A 368 -12.89 -2.29 0.05
CA LEU A 368 -12.94 -1.20 1.03
C LEU A 368 -13.77 0.00 0.50
N GLU A 369 -13.67 0.33 -0.79
CA GLU A 369 -14.47 1.39 -1.40
C GLU A 369 -15.97 1.04 -1.37
N LYS A 370 -16.34 -0.20 -1.68
CA LYS A 370 -17.71 -0.70 -1.52
C LYS A 370 -18.16 -0.69 -0.05
N GLN A 371 -17.31 -1.10 0.89
CA GLN A 371 -17.62 -1.02 2.32
C GLN A 371 -17.83 0.42 2.78
N TYR A 372 -17.00 1.38 2.33
CA TYR A 372 -17.13 2.79 2.65
C TYR A 372 -18.45 3.38 2.14
N ILE A 373 -18.79 3.15 0.87
CA ILE A 373 -20.06 3.59 0.27
C ILE A 373 -21.25 3.00 1.07
N ASN A 374 -21.26 1.68 1.28
CA ASN A 374 -22.34 0.99 1.99
C ASN A 374 -22.47 1.42 3.48
N LYS A 375 -21.40 1.93 4.09
CA LYS A 375 -21.38 2.37 5.50
C LYS A 375 -21.80 3.84 5.68
N TYR A 376 -21.57 4.66 4.66
CA TYR A 376 -21.57 6.12 4.80
C TYR A 376 -22.42 6.89 3.79
N ASP A 377 -23.06 6.18 2.85
CA ASP A 377 -23.91 6.71 1.76
C ASP A 377 -23.23 7.81 0.93
N GLU A 378 -21.90 7.72 0.82
CA GLU A 378 -21.05 8.73 0.19
C GLU A 378 -19.80 8.01 -0.36
N PRO A 379 -19.36 8.25 -1.61
CA PRO A 379 -18.07 7.76 -2.09
C PRO A 379 -16.90 8.53 -1.46
N MET A 380 -15.72 7.91 -1.40
CA MET A 380 -14.47 8.63 -1.13
C MET A 380 -14.24 9.67 -2.23
N LYS A 381 -13.77 10.88 -1.89
CA LYS A 381 -13.53 11.92 -2.90
C LYS A 381 -12.44 11.48 -3.88
N ASP A 382 -12.72 11.62 -5.17
CA ASP A 382 -11.88 11.12 -6.24
C ASP A 382 -10.68 12.02 -6.55
N SER A 383 -10.85 13.32 -6.36
CA SER A 383 -9.83 14.37 -6.50
C SER A 383 -8.77 14.40 -5.38
N TYR A 384 -8.92 13.61 -4.31
CA TYR A 384 -7.93 13.53 -3.24
C TYR A 384 -6.90 12.43 -3.51
N ILE A 385 -5.62 12.82 -3.57
CA ILE A 385 -4.50 11.89 -3.58
C ILE A 385 -3.46 12.32 -2.52
N PRO A 386 -3.05 11.42 -1.61
CA PRO A 386 -3.61 10.08 -1.38
C PRO A 386 -5.06 10.13 -0.86
N ARG A 387 -5.82 9.04 -1.05
CA ARG A 387 -7.23 8.90 -0.66
C ARG A 387 -7.34 8.88 0.87
N PHE A 388 -8.06 9.82 1.47
CA PHE A 388 -7.95 10.09 2.91
C PHE A 388 -8.50 8.95 3.76
N ALA A 389 -9.61 8.33 3.35
CA ALA A 389 -10.16 7.16 4.03
C ALA A 389 -9.21 5.96 3.98
N ILE A 390 -8.49 5.77 2.86
CA ILE A 390 -7.51 4.69 2.74
C ILE A 390 -6.24 5.01 3.56
N VAL A 391 -5.84 6.28 3.66
CA VAL A 391 -4.78 6.69 4.61
C VAL A 391 -5.19 6.40 6.06
N GLY A 392 -6.41 6.74 6.47
CA GLY A 392 -6.90 6.47 7.84
C GLY A 392 -7.00 4.97 8.13
N TYR A 393 -7.48 4.20 7.16
CA TYR A 393 -7.53 2.74 7.25
C TYR A 393 -6.13 2.12 7.35
N ASP A 394 -5.20 2.47 6.45
CA ASP A 394 -3.83 1.96 6.47
C ASP A 394 -3.07 2.38 7.75
N GLN A 395 -3.23 3.61 8.22
CA GLN A 395 -2.60 4.08 9.48
C GLN A 395 -3.16 3.33 10.69
N ALA A 396 -4.48 3.20 10.83
CA ALA A 396 -5.07 2.44 11.93
C ALA A 396 -4.61 0.97 11.89
N GLN A 397 -4.70 0.32 10.72
CA GLN A 397 -4.22 -1.05 10.51
C GLN A 397 -2.75 -1.22 10.90
N PHE A 398 -1.90 -0.23 10.62
CA PHE A 398 -0.49 -0.25 11.00
C PHE A 398 -0.28 -0.06 12.50
N PHE A 399 -0.67 1.11 13.03
CA PHE A 399 -0.33 1.54 14.39
C PHE A 399 -1.01 0.70 15.47
N ILE A 400 -2.29 0.35 15.31
CA ILE A 400 -3.04 -0.34 16.36
C ILE A 400 -2.60 -1.81 16.48
N ARG A 401 -2.30 -2.48 15.36
CA ARG A 401 -1.66 -3.81 15.37
C ARG A 401 -0.25 -3.75 15.94
N GLY A 402 0.52 -2.71 15.61
CA GLY A 402 1.83 -2.45 16.22
C GLY A 402 1.79 -2.35 17.73
N ILE A 403 0.88 -1.54 18.27
CA ILE A 403 0.63 -1.38 19.70
C ILE A 403 0.09 -2.68 20.31
N LYS A 404 -0.79 -3.44 19.62
CA LYS A 404 -1.27 -4.74 20.11
C LYS A 404 -0.13 -5.76 20.29
N ASN A 405 0.85 -5.74 19.39
CA ASN A 405 1.94 -6.71 19.34
C ASN A 405 3.17 -6.31 20.18
N LYS A 406 3.41 -5.01 20.39
CA LYS A 406 4.64 -4.48 21.02
C LYS A 406 4.38 -3.57 22.22
N GLY A 407 3.14 -3.14 22.44
CA GLY A 407 2.78 -2.16 23.47
C GLY A 407 3.60 -0.88 23.39
N LYS A 408 4.11 -0.41 24.54
CA LYS A 408 4.99 0.76 24.63
C LYS A 408 6.24 0.66 23.74
N ASN A 409 6.73 -0.56 23.51
CA ASN A 409 7.94 -0.82 22.74
C ASN A 409 7.76 -0.75 21.21
N PHE A 410 6.56 -0.43 20.70
CA PHE A 410 6.34 -0.25 19.27
C PHE A 410 7.19 0.90 18.71
N LYS A 411 7.97 0.61 17.66
CA LYS A 411 8.86 1.53 16.94
C LYS A 411 8.44 1.77 15.48
N GLY A 412 7.52 0.96 14.95
CA GLY A 412 6.98 1.14 13.61
C GLY A 412 7.92 0.70 12.48
N THR A 413 8.88 -0.18 12.73
CA THR A 413 9.67 -0.75 11.64
C THR A 413 8.82 -1.73 10.82
N SER A 414 9.21 -1.94 9.56
CA SER A 414 8.47 -2.79 8.59
C SER A 414 8.27 -4.25 9.00
N THR A 415 8.95 -4.73 10.05
CA THR A 415 8.84 -6.10 10.56
C THR A 415 7.97 -6.24 11.82
N GLU A 416 7.51 -5.14 12.42
CA GLU A 416 6.70 -5.18 13.65
C GLU A 416 5.21 -5.42 13.41
N VAL A 417 4.73 -5.19 12.19
CA VAL A 417 3.32 -5.27 11.83
C VAL A 417 3.12 -6.18 10.63
N ASN A 418 2.46 -7.32 10.85
CA ASN A 418 1.98 -8.16 9.75
C ASN A 418 0.69 -7.55 9.15
N TYR A 419 0.87 -6.56 8.28
CA TYR A 419 -0.19 -5.92 7.53
C TYR A 419 0.29 -5.62 6.11
N VAL A 420 -0.59 -5.82 5.12
CA VAL A 420 -0.34 -5.45 3.72
C VAL A 420 -1.24 -4.25 3.39
N PRO A 421 -0.68 -3.03 3.27
CA PRO A 421 -1.44 -1.82 2.98
C PRO A 421 -2.16 -1.83 1.63
N LEU A 422 -3.16 -0.95 1.51
CA LEU A 422 -3.91 -0.72 0.29
C LEU A 422 -3.32 0.43 -0.54
N GLN A 423 -2.68 1.40 0.12
CA GLN A 423 -2.16 2.61 -0.48
C GLN A 423 -0.77 3.00 0.05
N THR A 424 -0.58 3.03 1.36
CA THR A 424 0.64 3.62 1.97
C THR A 424 1.36 2.61 2.85
N ARG A 425 2.62 2.32 2.55
CA ARG A 425 3.47 1.50 3.42
C ARG A 425 4.20 2.37 4.44
N TYR A 426 4.52 1.75 5.57
CA TYR A 426 5.16 2.40 6.70
C TYR A 426 6.40 1.62 7.12
N ASN A 427 7.51 2.33 7.28
CA ASN A 427 8.75 1.83 7.85
C ASN A 427 9.43 2.97 8.60
N PHE A 428 9.13 3.12 9.89
CA PHE A 428 9.58 4.23 10.71
C PHE A 428 11.02 4.06 11.18
N GLU A 429 11.76 5.18 11.18
CA GLU A 429 13.13 5.29 11.67
C GLU A 429 13.19 6.37 12.75
N HIS A 430 13.93 6.07 13.83
CA HIS A 430 14.19 7.00 14.93
C HIS A 430 15.19 8.08 14.51
N ILE A 431 14.95 9.35 14.85
CA ILE A 431 15.85 10.46 14.50
C ILE A 431 16.51 11.04 15.75
N GLY A 432 17.83 10.84 15.87
CA GLY A 432 18.62 11.37 16.97
C GLY A 432 18.08 10.92 18.34
N ASN A 433 17.74 11.90 19.17
CA ASN A 433 17.07 11.71 20.47
C ASN A 433 15.56 12.00 20.42
N GLY A 434 15.03 12.32 19.24
CA GLY A 434 13.64 12.64 19.00
C GLY A 434 12.78 11.41 18.74
N GLY A 435 11.72 11.62 17.97
CA GLY A 435 10.74 10.61 17.58
C GLY A 435 11.10 9.85 16.32
N TYR A 436 10.05 9.45 15.61
CA TYR A 436 10.10 8.53 14.49
C TYR A 436 9.56 9.21 13.22
N ILE A 437 10.26 9.10 12.11
CA ILE A 437 9.74 9.52 10.79
C ILE A 437 9.64 8.31 9.88
N ASN A 438 8.53 8.18 9.16
CA ASN A 438 8.35 7.15 8.14
C ASN A 438 9.43 7.29 7.05
N ASN A 439 10.23 6.25 6.81
CA ASN A 439 11.25 6.21 5.77
C ASN A 439 10.78 5.46 4.50
N HIS A 440 9.53 4.98 4.43
CA HIS A 440 9.05 4.27 3.23
C HIS A 440 9.23 5.10 1.95
N PHE A 441 9.69 4.46 0.88
CA PHE A 441 9.74 4.98 -0.48
C PHE A 441 9.54 3.84 -1.46
N GLN A 442 8.95 4.14 -2.62
CA GLN A 442 8.74 3.18 -3.68
C GLN A 442 8.76 3.84 -5.05
N LEU A 443 9.03 3.05 -6.08
CA LEU A 443 8.90 3.44 -7.47
C LEU A 443 7.75 2.66 -8.10
N VAL A 444 6.75 3.37 -8.63
CA VAL A 444 5.68 2.78 -9.44
C VAL A 444 6.07 2.88 -10.91
N HIS A 445 6.04 1.77 -11.62
CA HIS A 445 6.52 1.62 -13.00
C HIS A 445 5.41 1.11 -13.92
N PHE A 446 5.06 1.90 -14.93
CA PHE A 446 4.05 1.60 -15.94
C PHE A 446 4.73 1.07 -17.21
N LYS A 447 4.66 -0.25 -17.43
CA LYS A 447 5.47 -0.94 -18.45
C LYS A 447 4.75 -1.02 -19.81
N PRO A 448 5.44 -0.94 -20.96
CA PRO A 448 4.84 -1.01 -22.30
C PRO A 448 3.96 -2.24 -22.61
N ASN A 449 4.14 -3.35 -21.89
CA ASN A 449 3.27 -4.53 -21.94
C ASN A 449 1.94 -4.37 -21.16
N LYS A 450 1.62 -3.15 -20.68
CA LYS A 450 0.46 -2.81 -19.84
C LYS A 450 0.42 -3.45 -18.46
N THR A 451 1.56 -3.91 -17.92
CA THR A 451 1.68 -4.31 -16.51
C THR A 451 2.26 -3.18 -15.66
N MET A 452 1.96 -3.17 -14.36
CA MET A 452 2.53 -2.21 -13.41
C MET A 452 3.37 -2.94 -12.37
N GLU A 453 4.54 -2.39 -12.05
CA GLU A 453 5.41 -2.85 -10.96
C GLU A 453 5.47 -1.78 -9.86
N ASN A 454 5.54 -2.21 -8.59
CA ASN A 454 5.77 -1.35 -7.44
C ASN A 454 7.01 -1.89 -6.71
N LEU A 455 8.08 -1.10 -6.73
CA LEU A 455 9.42 -1.49 -6.29
C LEU A 455 9.76 -0.67 -5.05
N VAL A 456 9.75 -1.33 -3.89
CA VAL A 456 10.00 -0.72 -2.56
C VAL A 456 11.50 -0.62 -2.30
N TYR A 457 11.91 0.48 -1.68
CA TYR A 457 13.27 0.80 -1.26
C TYR A 457 13.37 0.91 0.27
#